data_AF-A0AAD6C785-F1
#
_entry.id   AF-A0AAD6C785-F1
#
_cell.length_a   1.000
_cell.length_b   1.000
_cell.length_c   1.000
_cell.angle_alpha   90.00
_cell.angle_beta   90.00
_cell.angle_gamma   90.00
#
_symmetry.space_group_name_H-M   'P 1'
#
loop_
_entity.id
_entity.type
_entity.pdbx_description
1 polymer ?
#
loop_
_entity_poly.entity_id
_entity_poly.type
_entity_poly.pdbx_seq_one_letter_code
_entity_poly.pdbx_strand_id
1 'polypeptide(L)'
;MLYLVDGYYTRTLGTMNFAVAKIDATVDLLCEESEYESGHIPASKSLQDFDCREFTSESTFSSFAYLIGAVRCAALAISSAPKIATIEDSIHIIQAADSSLDGWRLLLPENRKHVISKTGEVDELMFQAHLVINVATIGLHRPFSDLKFNTVEDISSCAREPPLDTPTPELIHMHTLRVLRSVNAQIRLLALPVRQFHHTPFTTCMVSEGTLALLSACKFLFNGEDLATAREQLRMKIGCLKALGDIWPRAARNVREIQIIAQHVLGIQSSAASKSSTPSSNAVPLLYRGQGQRSHGSDGDISCNDTGIPSSLHSTEDLCGWYNLRDLAELGSLDDLPRGRISD
;
A
#
# COMPACT_ATOMS: atom_id res chain seq x y z
N MET A 1 -21.31 -7.51 4.96
CA MET A 1 -20.28 -7.21 5.99
C MET A 1 -19.48 -8.43 6.46
N LEU A 2 -20.11 -9.56 6.87
CA LEU A 2 -19.37 -10.74 7.35
C LEU A 2 -18.29 -11.24 6.37
N TYR A 3 -18.62 -11.32 5.08
CA TYR A 3 -17.68 -11.69 4.01
C TYR A 3 -16.41 -10.80 3.99
N LEU A 4 -16.60 -9.47 4.09
CA LEU A 4 -15.50 -8.51 4.08
C LEU A 4 -14.63 -8.63 5.33
N VAL A 5 -15.27 -8.76 6.50
CA VAL A 5 -14.59 -8.90 7.79
C VAL A 5 -13.75 -10.17 7.83
N ASP A 6 -14.31 -11.32 7.39
CA ASP A 6 -13.57 -12.58 7.31
C ASP A 6 -12.35 -12.43 6.39
N GLY A 7 -12.55 -11.91 5.17
CA GLY A 7 -11.45 -11.68 4.22
C GLY A 7 -10.34 -10.77 4.76
N TYR A 8 -10.69 -9.69 5.47
CA TYR A 8 -9.71 -8.81 6.09
C TYR A 8 -8.97 -9.47 7.25
N TYR A 9 -9.65 -10.26 8.08
CA TYR A 9 -9.03 -10.99 9.18
C TYR A 9 -8.11 -12.09 8.68
N THR A 10 -8.55 -12.88 7.69
CA THR A 10 -7.75 -13.93 7.05
C THR A 10 -6.39 -13.37 6.65
N ARG A 11 -6.40 -12.26 5.91
CA ARG A 11 -5.20 -11.55 5.48
C ARG A 11 -4.37 -10.98 6.65
N THR A 12 -5.01 -10.29 7.59
CA THR A 12 -4.33 -9.64 8.71
C THR A 12 -3.62 -10.64 9.62
N LEU A 13 -4.19 -11.82 9.80
CA LEU A 13 -3.62 -12.87 10.64
C LEU A 13 -2.62 -13.75 9.90
N GLY A 14 -2.36 -13.50 8.61
CA GLY A 14 -1.54 -14.38 7.77
C GLY A 14 -2.12 -15.79 7.62
N THR A 15 -3.40 -15.97 7.97
CA THR A 15 -4.09 -17.27 7.83
C THR A 15 -4.61 -17.39 6.41
N MET A 16 -4.63 -18.60 5.84
CA MET A 16 -5.25 -18.84 4.52
C MET A 16 -6.70 -19.36 4.63
N ASN A 17 -7.34 -19.19 5.79
CA ASN A 17 -8.69 -19.68 6.01
C ASN A 17 -9.71 -18.57 5.76
N PHE A 18 -10.01 -18.30 4.48
CA PHE A 18 -11.15 -17.47 4.10
C PHE A 18 -12.39 -18.38 4.06
N ALA A 19 -12.93 -18.69 5.23
CA ALA A 19 -13.97 -19.70 5.38
C ALA A 19 -15.27 -19.30 4.65
N VAL A 20 -15.66 -18.03 4.75
CA VAL A 20 -16.90 -17.53 4.14
C VAL A 20 -16.81 -17.52 2.61
N ALA A 21 -15.61 -17.44 2.02
CA ALA A 21 -15.46 -17.50 0.56
C ALA A 21 -15.82 -18.85 -0.07
N LYS A 22 -15.93 -19.92 0.74
CA LYS A 22 -16.35 -21.25 0.29
C LYS A 22 -17.85 -21.47 0.39
N ILE A 23 -18.59 -20.49 0.90
CA ILE A 23 -20.04 -20.54 1.07
C ILE A 23 -20.69 -19.88 -0.14
N ASP A 24 -21.59 -20.58 -0.82
CA ASP A 24 -22.35 -20.03 -1.94
C ASP A 24 -23.19 -18.83 -1.48
N ALA A 25 -23.05 -17.71 -2.19
CA ALA A 25 -23.84 -16.52 -1.94
C ALA A 25 -25.28 -16.76 -2.42
N THR A 26 -26.24 -16.73 -1.50
CA THR A 26 -27.67 -16.89 -1.78
C THR A 26 -28.41 -15.57 -1.93
N VAL A 27 -27.68 -14.44 -1.88
CA VAL A 27 -28.22 -13.09 -1.93
C VAL A 27 -27.55 -12.29 -3.04
N ASP A 28 -28.30 -11.35 -3.61
CA ASP A 28 -27.81 -10.42 -4.62
C ASP A 28 -26.91 -9.34 -4.00
N LEU A 29 -26.28 -8.56 -4.88
CA LEU A 29 -25.41 -7.46 -4.51
C LEU A 29 -26.20 -6.30 -3.88
N LEU A 30 -25.55 -5.64 -2.92
CA LEU A 30 -26.11 -4.50 -2.20
C LEU A 30 -26.23 -3.28 -3.13
N CYS A 31 -27.27 -2.48 -2.93
CA CYS A 31 -27.43 -1.15 -3.55
C CYS A 31 -26.55 -0.09 -2.85
N GLU A 32 -26.61 1.16 -3.29
CA GLU A 32 -25.94 2.26 -2.60
C GLU A 32 -26.59 2.58 -1.26
N GLU A 33 -25.80 3.15 -0.34
CA GLU A 33 -26.29 3.52 1.00
C GLU A 33 -27.43 4.53 0.91
N SER A 34 -27.30 5.56 0.05
CA SER A 34 -28.36 6.55 -0.18
C SER A 34 -29.67 5.95 -0.77
N GLU A 35 -29.55 4.93 -1.62
CA GLU A 35 -30.72 4.22 -2.18
C GLU A 35 -31.43 3.41 -1.10
N TYR A 36 -30.65 2.74 -0.24
CA TYR A 36 -31.18 2.00 0.91
C TYR A 36 -31.85 2.93 1.93
N GLU A 37 -31.17 4.01 2.34
CA GLU A 37 -31.68 4.97 3.33
C GLU A 37 -32.95 5.69 2.87
N SER A 38 -33.03 6.02 1.58
CA SER A 38 -34.21 6.66 1.00
C SER A 38 -35.38 5.69 0.78
N GLY A 39 -35.18 4.38 0.93
CA GLY A 39 -36.15 3.33 0.61
C GLY A 39 -36.38 3.11 -0.89
N HIS A 40 -35.68 3.83 -1.78
CA HIS A 40 -35.78 3.70 -3.22
C HIS A 40 -34.76 2.66 -3.72
N ILE A 41 -34.95 1.41 -3.29
CA ILE A 41 -34.02 0.32 -3.58
C ILE A 41 -34.17 -0.10 -5.06
N PRO A 42 -33.11 -0.05 -5.87
CA PRO A 42 -33.16 -0.47 -7.27
C PRO A 42 -33.32 -1.99 -7.41
N ALA A 43 -33.62 -2.44 -8.63
CA ALA A 43 -33.59 -3.86 -8.95
C ALA A 43 -32.22 -4.46 -8.61
N SER A 44 -32.24 -5.59 -7.89
CA SER A 44 -31.02 -6.25 -7.44
C SER A 44 -30.22 -6.78 -8.63
N LYS A 45 -28.89 -6.72 -8.51
CA LYS A 45 -27.96 -7.30 -9.48
C LYS A 45 -27.27 -8.49 -8.84
N SER A 46 -27.18 -9.59 -9.56
CA SER A 46 -26.54 -10.80 -9.05
C SER A 46 -25.03 -10.64 -9.02
N LEU A 47 -24.36 -11.49 -8.24
CA LEU A 47 -22.91 -11.60 -8.26
C LEU A 47 -22.39 -12.02 -9.65
N GLN A 48 -23.15 -12.86 -10.36
CA GLN A 48 -22.82 -13.28 -11.73
C GLN A 48 -22.84 -12.10 -12.69
N ASP A 49 -23.78 -11.16 -12.56
CA ASP A 49 -23.82 -9.95 -13.39
C ASP A 49 -22.55 -9.11 -13.20
N PHE A 50 -22.04 -9.02 -11.97
CA PHE A 50 -20.79 -8.32 -11.67
C PHE A 50 -19.56 -9.05 -12.23
N ASP A 51 -19.54 -10.38 -12.14
CA ASP A 51 -18.44 -11.22 -12.63
C ASP A 51 -18.39 -11.29 -14.17
N CYS A 52 -19.44 -10.87 -14.88
CA CYS A 52 -19.50 -10.79 -16.34
C CYS A 52 -19.57 -9.35 -16.89
N ARG A 53 -19.21 -8.35 -16.07
CA ARG A 53 -19.37 -6.92 -16.40
C ARG A 53 -18.57 -6.47 -17.63
N GLU A 54 -17.49 -7.15 -17.98
CA GLU A 54 -16.71 -6.89 -19.19
C GLU A 54 -17.47 -7.13 -20.50
N PHE A 55 -18.57 -7.90 -20.44
CA PHE A 55 -19.42 -8.22 -21.58
C PHE A 55 -20.68 -7.35 -21.65
N THR A 56 -20.84 -6.38 -20.74
CA THR A 56 -22.02 -5.52 -20.65
C THR A 56 -21.64 -4.05 -20.84
N SER A 57 -22.39 -3.33 -21.67
CA SER A 57 -22.10 -1.92 -21.99
C SER A 57 -22.53 -0.92 -20.91
N GLU A 58 -23.50 -1.27 -20.05
CA GLU A 58 -24.12 -0.32 -19.10
C GLU A 58 -24.53 -0.95 -17.76
N SER A 59 -23.57 -1.48 -17.00
CA SER A 59 -23.81 -1.84 -15.60
C SER A 59 -22.84 -1.14 -14.67
N THR A 60 -23.22 0.04 -14.20
CA THR A 60 -22.64 0.59 -12.97
C THR A 60 -23.15 -0.21 -11.78
N PHE A 61 -22.26 -0.55 -10.87
CA PHE A 61 -22.62 -1.20 -9.61
C PHE A 61 -22.45 -0.22 -8.45
N SER A 62 -22.95 -0.61 -7.27
CA SER A 62 -22.74 0.15 -6.04
C SER A 62 -21.29 0.06 -5.59
N SER A 63 -20.85 0.99 -4.74
CA SER A 63 -19.52 0.91 -4.14
C SER A 63 -19.35 -0.32 -3.25
N PHE A 64 -20.43 -0.84 -2.66
CA PHE A 64 -20.43 -2.13 -1.97
C PHE A 64 -20.06 -3.30 -2.89
N ALA A 65 -20.65 -3.36 -4.09
CA ALA A 65 -20.36 -4.40 -5.06
C ALA A 65 -18.90 -4.35 -5.51
N TYR A 66 -18.36 -3.16 -5.78
CA TYR A 66 -16.94 -2.99 -6.14
C TYR A 66 -16.00 -3.38 -5.00
N LEU A 67 -16.34 -3.07 -3.74
CA LEU A 67 -15.57 -3.52 -2.58
C LEU A 67 -15.56 -5.04 -2.43
N ILE A 68 -16.72 -5.70 -2.59
CA ILE A 68 -16.82 -7.16 -2.61
C ILE A 68 -15.95 -7.74 -3.74
N GLY A 69 -16.05 -7.16 -4.94
CA GLY A 69 -15.22 -7.52 -6.08
C GLY A 69 -13.72 -7.38 -5.78
N ALA A 70 -13.31 -6.28 -5.13
CA ALA A 70 -11.91 -6.06 -4.78
C ALA A 70 -11.37 -7.11 -3.81
N VAL A 71 -12.16 -7.47 -2.79
CA VAL A 71 -11.82 -8.52 -1.83
C VAL A 71 -11.75 -9.90 -2.52
N ARG A 72 -12.70 -10.21 -3.42
CA ARG A 72 -12.68 -11.44 -4.24
C ARG A 72 -11.42 -11.52 -5.10
N CYS A 73 -11.09 -10.46 -5.84
CA CYS A 73 -9.90 -10.38 -6.68
C CYS A 73 -8.60 -10.52 -5.86
N ALA A 74 -8.53 -9.86 -4.71
CA ALA A 74 -7.39 -10.00 -3.80
C ALA A 74 -7.27 -11.43 -3.24
N ALA A 75 -8.38 -12.06 -2.85
CA ALA A 75 -8.39 -13.44 -2.37
C ALA A 75 -7.96 -14.43 -3.45
N LEU A 76 -8.42 -14.26 -4.69
CA LEU A 76 -8.03 -15.07 -5.83
C LEU A 76 -6.54 -14.94 -6.12
N ALA A 77 -6.04 -13.70 -6.19
CA ALA A 77 -4.62 -13.40 -6.40
C ALA A 77 -3.73 -14.03 -5.30
N ILE A 78 -4.13 -13.90 -4.03
CA ILE A 78 -3.42 -14.51 -2.90
C ILE A 78 -3.46 -16.04 -2.95
N SER A 79 -4.60 -16.63 -3.33
CA SER A 79 -4.75 -18.09 -3.43
C SER A 79 -3.94 -18.69 -4.59
N SER A 80 -3.61 -17.89 -5.60
CA SER A 80 -2.70 -18.28 -6.69
C SER A 80 -1.23 -18.23 -6.27
N ALA A 81 -0.90 -17.52 -5.20
CA ALA A 81 0.46 -17.44 -4.68
C ALA A 81 0.77 -18.64 -3.77
N PRO A 82 1.99 -19.19 -3.83
CA PRO A 82 2.41 -20.20 -2.87
C PRO A 82 2.54 -19.59 -1.48
N LYS A 83 2.38 -20.44 -0.46
CA LYS A 83 2.50 -20.03 0.95
C LYS A 83 3.86 -19.48 1.30
N ILE A 84 4.90 -20.08 0.71
CA ILE A 84 6.28 -19.66 0.81
C ILE A 84 6.74 -19.42 -0.61
N ALA A 85 7.07 -18.18 -0.94
CA ALA A 85 7.52 -17.80 -2.27
C ALA A 85 8.89 -18.42 -2.59
N THR A 86 9.01 -19.07 -3.74
CA THR A 86 10.28 -19.47 -4.36
C THR A 86 10.48 -18.71 -5.66
N ILE A 87 11.71 -18.63 -6.18
CA ILE A 87 12.07 -17.79 -7.33
C ILE A 87 11.23 -18.13 -8.58
N GLU A 88 10.94 -19.42 -8.77
CA GLU A 88 10.18 -19.94 -9.90
C GLU A 88 8.76 -19.36 -9.97
N ASP A 89 8.25 -18.84 -8.85
CA ASP A 89 6.93 -18.25 -8.77
C ASP A 89 6.84 -16.83 -9.33
N SER A 90 7.98 -16.16 -9.57
CA SER A 90 8.01 -14.75 -9.99
C SER A 90 7.11 -14.49 -11.21
N ILE A 91 7.30 -15.26 -12.29
CA ILE A 91 6.50 -15.14 -13.52
C ILE A 91 5.04 -15.48 -13.25
N HIS A 92 4.79 -16.54 -12.48
CA HIS A 92 3.43 -16.97 -12.15
C HIS A 92 2.66 -15.88 -11.40
N ILE A 93 3.30 -15.21 -10.43
CA ILE A 93 2.71 -14.10 -9.69
C ILE A 93 2.37 -12.94 -10.62
N ILE A 94 3.27 -12.56 -11.54
CA ILE A 94 2.97 -11.52 -12.52
C ILE A 94 1.76 -11.93 -13.37
N GLN A 95 1.69 -13.16 -13.86
CA GLN A 95 0.62 -13.59 -14.75
C GLN A 95 -0.72 -13.76 -14.03
N ALA A 96 -0.76 -14.47 -12.91
CA ALA A 96 -2.00 -14.83 -12.22
C ALA A 96 -2.54 -13.69 -11.34
N ALA A 97 -1.65 -13.04 -10.57
CA ALA A 97 -2.05 -12.02 -9.62
C ALA A 97 -2.34 -10.68 -10.30
N ASP A 98 -1.50 -10.23 -11.24
CA ASP A 98 -1.79 -8.96 -11.95
C ASP A 98 -3.08 -9.06 -12.78
N SER A 99 -3.35 -10.20 -13.44
CA SER A 99 -4.58 -10.36 -14.22
C SER A 99 -5.84 -10.15 -13.38
N SER A 100 -5.85 -10.67 -12.15
CA SER A 100 -6.99 -10.53 -11.24
C SER A 100 -7.11 -9.11 -10.66
N LEU A 101 -5.98 -8.51 -10.26
CA LEU A 101 -5.94 -7.20 -9.58
C LEU A 101 -6.10 -6.03 -10.57
N ASP A 102 -5.37 -6.06 -11.68
CA ASP A 102 -5.46 -5.05 -12.73
C ASP A 102 -6.77 -5.19 -13.50
N GLY A 103 -7.27 -6.41 -13.73
CA GLY A 103 -8.58 -6.63 -14.33
C GLY A 103 -9.71 -5.96 -13.55
N TRP A 104 -9.68 -6.01 -12.21
CA TRP A 104 -10.64 -5.25 -11.39
C TRP A 104 -10.54 -3.75 -11.63
N ARG A 105 -9.32 -3.19 -11.65
CA ARG A 105 -9.08 -1.74 -11.83
C ARG A 105 -9.52 -1.26 -13.20
N LEU A 106 -9.16 -1.99 -14.25
CA LEU A 106 -9.43 -1.63 -15.65
C LEU A 106 -10.92 -1.66 -15.98
N LEU A 107 -11.70 -2.51 -15.29
CA LEU A 107 -13.14 -2.62 -15.45
C LEU A 107 -13.94 -1.69 -14.53
N LEU A 108 -13.29 -0.77 -13.80
CA LEU A 108 -14.01 0.27 -13.08
C LEU A 108 -14.57 1.31 -14.07
N PRO A 109 -15.86 1.67 -13.97
CA PRO A 109 -16.40 2.78 -14.74
C PRO A 109 -15.77 4.10 -14.27
N GLU A 110 -15.76 5.11 -15.13
CA GLU A 110 -15.04 6.37 -14.90
C GLU A 110 -15.45 7.05 -13.58
N ASN A 111 -16.75 7.05 -13.27
CA ASN A 111 -17.30 7.62 -12.03
C ASN A 111 -16.89 6.87 -10.76
N ARG A 112 -16.27 5.69 -10.86
CA ARG A 112 -15.80 4.86 -9.73
C ARG A 112 -14.29 4.79 -9.64
N LYS A 113 -13.55 5.39 -10.59
CA LYS A 113 -12.09 5.52 -10.47
C LYS A 113 -11.70 6.54 -9.41
N HIS A 114 -12.60 7.49 -9.13
CA HIS A 114 -12.40 8.56 -8.16
C HIS A 114 -13.03 8.19 -6.81
N VAL A 115 -12.24 8.34 -5.75
CA VAL A 115 -12.67 8.06 -4.37
C VAL A 115 -13.31 9.28 -3.70
N ILE A 116 -13.07 10.48 -4.23
CA ILE A 116 -13.67 11.72 -3.73
C ILE A 116 -14.71 12.23 -4.71
N SER A 117 -15.88 12.55 -4.19
CA SER A 117 -16.97 13.18 -4.95
C SER A 117 -16.65 14.65 -5.25
N LYS A 118 -17.40 15.25 -6.19
CA LYS A 118 -17.30 16.68 -6.51
C LYS A 118 -17.61 17.59 -5.32
N THR A 119 -18.35 17.10 -4.33
CA THR A 119 -18.71 17.83 -3.10
C THR A 119 -17.65 17.69 -2.01
N GLY A 120 -16.59 16.92 -2.24
CA GLY A 120 -15.50 16.71 -1.28
C GLY A 120 -15.73 15.55 -0.29
N GLU A 121 -16.85 14.83 -0.41
CA GLU A 121 -17.13 13.63 0.38
C GLU A 121 -16.37 12.43 -0.17
N VAL A 122 -15.80 11.62 0.71
CA VAL A 122 -15.08 10.40 0.35
C VAL A 122 -16.03 9.21 0.31
N ASP A 123 -15.99 8.47 -0.79
CA ASP A 123 -16.59 7.14 -0.89
C ASP A 123 -15.71 6.15 -0.11
N GLU A 124 -16.06 5.92 1.15
CA GLU A 124 -15.31 5.06 2.07
C GLU A 124 -15.20 3.61 1.60
N LEU A 125 -16.17 3.12 0.82
CA LEU A 125 -16.17 1.76 0.30
C LEU A 125 -15.19 1.64 -0.86
N MET A 126 -15.18 2.61 -1.77
CA MET A 126 -14.18 2.66 -2.85
C MET A 126 -12.78 2.94 -2.30
N PHE A 127 -12.64 3.81 -1.29
CA PHE A 127 -11.39 4.02 -0.57
C PHE A 127 -10.82 2.68 -0.06
N GLN A 128 -11.65 1.89 0.62
CA GLN A 128 -11.28 0.55 1.09
C GLN A 128 -10.96 -0.40 -0.07
N ALA A 129 -11.74 -0.39 -1.14
CA ALA A 129 -11.54 -1.26 -2.29
C ALA A 129 -10.17 -1.03 -2.94
N HIS A 130 -9.81 0.24 -3.16
CA HIS A 130 -8.49 0.59 -3.69
C HIS A 130 -7.36 0.23 -2.72
N LEU A 131 -7.53 0.44 -1.40
CA LEU A 131 -6.53 0.00 -0.42
C LEU A 131 -6.32 -1.52 -0.46
N VAL A 132 -7.39 -2.31 -0.55
CA VAL A 132 -7.34 -3.78 -0.65
C VAL A 132 -6.51 -4.22 -1.86
N ILE A 133 -6.77 -3.66 -3.04
CA ILE A 133 -6.01 -4.02 -4.25
C ILE A 133 -4.56 -3.61 -4.10
N ASN A 134 -4.28 -2.37 -3.69
CA ASN A 134 -2.90 -1.89 -3.52
C ASN A 134 -2.13 -2.73 -2.51
N VAL A 135 -2.73 -3.05 -1.37
CA VAL A 135 -2.04 -3.86 -0.38
C VAL A 135 -1.84 -5.28 -0.89
N ALA A 136 -2.79 -5.87 -1.63
CA ALA A 136 -2.61 -7.20 -2.25
C ALA A 136 -1.40 -7.22 -3.19
N THR A 137 -1.29 -6.22 -4.08
CA THR A 137 -0.14 -6.05 -4.97
C THR A 137 1.17 -5.91 -4.17
N ILE A 138 1.21 -5.05 -3.14
CA ILE A 138 2.43 -4.88 -2.32
C ILE A 138 2.88 -6.23 -1.75
N GLY A 139 1.97 -6.94 -1.12
CA GLY A 139 2.33 -8.17 -0.43
C GLY A 139 2.67 -9.34 -1.35
N LEU A 140 2.12 -9.38 -2.56
CA LEU A 140 2.41 -10.41 -3.55
C LEU A 140 3.74 -10.16 -4.27
N HIS A 141 4.09 -8.89 -4.53
CA HIS A 141 5.30 -8.56 -5.29
C HIS A 141 6.51 -8.28 -4.41
N ARG A 142 6.34 -7.83 -3.16
CA ARG A 142 7.47 -7.48 -2.28
C ARG A 142 8.48 -8.63 -2.11
N PRO A 143 8.07 -9.91 -1.91
CA PRO A 143 9.00 -11.04 -1.81
C PRO A 143 9.95 -11.19 -3.00
N PHE A 144 9.53 -10.74 -4.18
CA PHE A 144 10.29 -10.87 -5.44
C PHE A 144 10.98 -9.57 -5.87
N SER A 145 10.97 -8.55 -5.02
CA SER A 145 11.45 -7.20 -5.35
C SER A 145 12.81 -6.88 -4.72
N ASP A 146 13.37 -5.73 -5.07
CA ASP A 146 14.57 -5.18 -4.40
C ASP A 146 14.26 -4.62 -3.00
N LEU A 147 12.99 -4.54 -2.61
CA LEU A 147 12.58 -4.07 -1.28
C LEU A 147 12.77 -5.18 -0.24
N LYS A 148 13.99 -5.25 0.31
CA LYS A 148 14.39 -6.26 1.29
C LYS A 148 13.55 -6.18 2.57
N PHE A 149 13.35 -7.35 3.19
CA PHE A 149 12.76 -7.46 4.52
C PHE A 149 13.86 -7.27 5.55
N ASN A 150 13.57 -6.50 6.60
CA ASN A 150 14.42 -6.39 7.77
C ASN A 150 13.85 -7.27 8.90
N THR A 151 14.69 -8.00 9.62
CA THR A 151 14.25 -8.88 10.73
C THR A 151 13.51 -8.12 11.84
N VAL A 152 13.77 -6.81 12.00
CA VAL A 152 13.02 -5.97 12.94
C VAL A 152 11.53 -5.83 12.58
N GLU A 153 11.17 -6.09 11.32
CA GLU A 153 9.78 -6.03 10.86
C GLU A 153 8.89 -7.07 11.54
N ASP A 154 9.44 -8.16 12.09
CA ASP A 154 8.72 -9.18 12.86
C ASP A 154 8.02 -8.63 14.11
N ILE A 155 8.41 -7.43 14.56
CA ILE A 155 7.72 -6.69 15.63
C ILE A 155 6.31 -6.27 15.19
N SER A 156 6.09 -6.03 13.89
CA SER A 156 4.82 -5.55 13.37
C SER A 156 3.79 -6.68 13.29
N SER A 157 2.67 -6.48 13.96
CA SER A 157 1.51 -7.39 13.93
C SER A 157 0.81 -7.47 12.55
N CYS A 158 1.19 -6.62 11.60
CA CYS A 158 0.71 -6.64 10.21
C CYS A 158 1.84 -6.97 9.21
N ALA A 159 3.03 -7.40 9.67
CA ALA A 159 4.11 -7.80 8.78
C ALA A 159 3.82 -9.16 8.12
N ARG A 160 4.36 -9.36 6.91
CA ARG A 160 4.37 -10.66 6.25
C ARG A 160 5.68 -11.37 6.50
N GLU A 161 5.62 -12.69 6.48
CA GLU A 161 6.79 -13.54 6.58
C GLU A 161 7.70 -13.33 5.35
N PRO A 162 9.02 -13.13 5.56
CA PRO A 162 9.95 -12.96 4.46
C PRO A 162 10.06 -14.24 3.61
N PRO A 163 10.44 -14.12 2.31
CA PRO A 163 10.79 -15.29 1.52
C PRO A 163 11.98 -16.04 2.12
N LEU A 164 12.14 -17.32 1.76
CA LEU A 164 13.35 -18.07 2.12
C LEU A 164 14.59 -17.45 1.43
N ASP A 165 15.73 -17.48 2.12
CA ASP A 165 17.02 -17.01 1.59
C ASP A 165 17.34 -17.74 0.29
N THR A 166 17.14 -17.04 -0.83
CA THR A 166 17.20 -17.63 -2.17
C THR A 166 17.83 -16.62 -3.16
N PRO A 167 18.43 -17.09 -4.27
CA PRO A 167 19.01 -16.24 -5.31
C PRO A 167 18.06 -15.18 -5.89
N THR A 168 18.60 -14.22 -6.64
CA THR A 168 17.83 -13.10 -7.21
C THR A 168 16.67 -13.58 -8.09
N PRO A 169 15.42 -13.19 -7.80
CA PRO A 169 14.26 -13.54 -8.62
C PRO A 169 14.34 -13.01 -10.06
N GLU A 170 13.73 -13.72 -11.01
CA GLU A 170 13.49 -13.17 -12.35
C GLU A 170 12.63 -11.90 -12.26
N LEU A 171 12.77 -10.99 -13.23
CA LEU A 171 11.94 -9.77 -13.33
C LEU A 171 11.85 -8.91 -12.05
N ILE A 172 12.89 -8.96 -11.20
CA ILE A 172 12.95 -8.22 -9.91
C ILE A 172 12.53 -6.75 -10.04
N HIS A 173 12.97 -6.09 -11.12
CA HIS A 173 12.61 -4.69 -11.41
C HIS A 173 11.10 -4.49 -11.59
N MET A 174 10.41 -5.41 -12.26
CA MET A 174 8.95 -5.33 -12.43
C MET A 174 8.23 -5.45 -11.09
N HIS A 175 8.66 -6.38 -10.22
CA HIS A 175 8.12 -6.51 -8.87
C HIS A 175 8.38 -5.24 -8.04
N THR A 176 9.60 -4.71 -8.07
CA THR A 176 9.96 -3.43 -7.43
C THR A 176 9.03 -2.31 -7.88
N LEU A 177 8.82 -2.14 -9.19
CA LEU A 177 7.91 -1.12 -9.72
C LEU A 177 6.45 -1.33 -9.28
N ARG A 178 5.95 -2.56 -9.29
CA ARG A 178 4.58 -2.89 -8.82
C ARG A 178 4.38 -2.50 -7.36
N VAL A 179 5.35 -2.78 -6.50
CA VAL A 179 5.30 -2.40 -5.08
C VAL A 179 5.34 -0.89 -4.91
N LEU A 180 6.31 -0.20 -5.53
CA LEU A 180 6.45 1.26 -5.40
C LEU A 180 5.23 2.02 -5.93
N ARG A 181 4.68 1.61 -7.08
CA ARG A 181 3.44 2.19 -7.63
C ARG A 181 2.26 2.02 -6.68
N SER A 182 2.13 0.84 -6.07
CA SER A 182 1.05 0.56 -5.12
C SER A 182 1.21 1.32 -3.80
N VAL A 183 2.45 1.51 -3.32
CA VAL A 183 2.76 2.37 -2.17
C VAL A 183 2.40 3.82 -2.47
N ASN A 184 2.75 4.33 -3.66
CA ASN A 184 2.39 5.68 -4.10
C ASN A 184 0.87 5.86 -4.22
N ALA A 185 0.15 4.87 -4.74
CA ALA A 185 -1.30 4.90 -4.78
C ALA A 185 -1.92 4.94 -3.37
N GLN A 186 -1.39 4.19 -2.39
CA GLN A 186 -1.80 4.35 -0.99
C GLN A 186 -1.54 5.76 -0.47
N ILE A 187 -0.36 6.33 -0.74
CA ILE A 187 0.00 7.68 -0.28
C ILE A 187 -1.00 8.72 -0.82
N ARG A 188 -1.40 8.60 -2.09
CA ARG A 188 -2.39 9.49 -2.71
C ARG A 188 -3.77 9.36 -2.06
N LEU A 189 -4.21 8.14 -1.75
CA LEU A 189 -5.47 7.92 -1.01
C LEU A 189 -5.42 8.58 0.38
N LEU A 190 -4.31 8.41 1.10
CA LEU A 190 -4.14 8.98 2.44
C LEU A 190 -3.98 10.51 2.45
N ALA A 191 -3.55 11.08 1.33
CA ALA A 191 -3.38 12.53 1.16
C ALA A 191 -4.67 13.25 0.74
N LEU A 192 -5.82 12.55 0.64
CA LEU A 192 -7.10 13.18 0.34
C LEU A 192 -7.42 14.26 1.41
N PRO A 193 -7.95 15.43 1.00
CA PRO A 193 -8.17 16.57 1.89
C PRO A 193 -9.42 16.40 2.74
N VAL A 194 -9.51 15.32 3.52
CA VAL A 194 -10.64 15.04 4.40
C VAL A 194 -10.51 15.76 5.74
N ARG A 195 -11.63 16.30 6.23
CA ARG A 195 -11.66 17.04 7.52
C ARG A 195 -11.42 16.13 8.73
N GLN A 196 -11.78 14.86 8.63
CA GLN A 196 -11.64 13.86 9.69
C GLN A 196 -11.14 12.55 9.08
N PHE A 197 -10.05 12.01 9.61
CA PHE A 197 -9.46 10.75 9.15
C PHE A 197 -10.14 9.56 9.84
N HIS A 198 -11.41 9.33 9.51
CA HIS A 198 -12.28 8.34 10.15
C HIS A 198 -12.49 7.11 9.26
N HIS A 199 -11.47 6.27 9.15
CA HIS A 199 -11.57 5.03 8.37
C HIS A 199 -11.75 3.80 9.25
N THR A 200 -12.16 2.71 8.61
CA THR A 200 -12.24 1.37 9.21
C THR A 200 -10.93 0.96 9.88
N PRO A 201 -10.95 0.18 11.00
CA PRO A 201 -9.73 -0.28 11.67
C PRO A 201 -8.83 -1.13 10.74
N PHE A 202 -9.40 -1.77 9.71
CA PHE A 202 -8.65 -2.57 8.74
C PHE A 202 -7.70 -1.74 7.87
N THR A 203 -7.97 -0.43 7.70
CA THR A 203 -7.06 0.51 7.05
C THR A 203 -5.68 0.49 7.69
N THR A 204 -5.61 0.27 9.01
CA THR A 204 -4.35 0.14 9.75
C THR A 204 -3.41 -0.84 9.06
N CYS A 205 -3.76 -2.14 8.98
CA CYS A 205 -2.84 -3.13 8.42
C CYS A 205 -2.59 -2.92 6.92
N MET A 206 -3.58 -2.45 6.16
CA MET A 206 -3.39 -2.13 4.74
C MET A 206 -2.32 -1.05 4.55
N VAL A 207 -2.32 -0.02 5.39
CA VAL A 207 -1.36 1.08 5.36
C VAL A 207 -0.02 0.68 5.98
N SER A 208 0.00 -0.14 7.04
CA SER A 208 1.22 -0.64 7.68
C SER A 208 2.10 -1.40 6.69
N GLU A 209 1.50 -2.32 5.92
CA GLU A 209 2.25 -3.14 4.96
C GLU A 209 2.94 -2.28 3.88
N GLY A 210 2.24 -1.28 3.35
CA GLY A 210 2.85 -0.31 2.44
C GLY A 210 3.82 0.66 3.12
N THR A 211 3.74 0.84 4.44
CA THR A 211 4.70 1.66 5.21
C THR A 211 6.01 0.90 5.42
N LEU A 212 5.95 -0.39 5.67
CA LEU A 212 7.12 -1.27 5.75
C LEU A 212 7.87 -1.33 4.40
N ALA A 213 7.12 -1.46 3.29
CA ALA A 213 7.71 -1.37 1.95
C ALA A 213 8.39 0.00 1.72
N LEU A 214 7.75 1.11 2.07
CA LEU A 214 8.36 2.44 1.93
C LEU A 214 9.64 2.60 2.78
N LEU A 215 9.65 2.05 4.00
CA LEU A 215 10.82 2.03 4.87
C LEU A 215 11.98 1.26 4.24
N SER A 216 11.70 0.10 3.65
CA SER A 216 12.68 -0.69 2.91
C SER A 216 13.25 0.10 1.73
N ALA A 217 12.39 0.74 0.93
CA ALA A 217 12.83 1.59 -0.18
C ALA A 217 13.71 2.77 0.28
N CYS A 218 13.35 3.42 1.40
CA CYS A 218 14.18 4.48 2.00
C CYS A 218 15.56 3.98 2.42
N LYS A 219 15.68 2.71 2.81
CA LYS A 219 16.95 2.14 3.28
C LYS A 219 17.85 1.67 2.14
N PHE A 220 17.27 1.09 1.10
CA PHE A 220 18.02 0.33 0.11
C PHE A 220 17.98 0.92 -1.31
N LEU A 221 16.98 1.76 -1.64
CA LEU A 221 16.75 2.20 -3.02
C LEU A 221 16.84 3.71 -3.21
N PHE A 222 16.28 4.49 -2.28
CA PHE A 222 16.16 5.94 -2.45
C PHE A 222 17.33 6.71 -1.86
N ASN A 223 17.79 7.72 -2.60
CA ASN A 223 18.87 8.63 -2.23
C ASN A 223 18.44 10.08 -2.54
N GLY A 224 19.17 11.07 -2.01
CA GLY A 224 18.95 12.49 -2.37
C GLY A 224 17.51 12.98 -2.17
N GLU A 225 16.94 13.60 -3.21
CA GLU A 225 15.58 14.18 -3.19
C GLU A 225 14.48 13.12 -3.07
N ASP A 226 14.66 11.94 -3.69
CA ASP A 226 13.69 10.84 -3.59
C ASP A 226 13.59 10.35 -2.14
N LEU A 227 14.73 10.22 -1.45
CA LEU A 227 14.75 9.86 -0.03
C LEU A 227 14.09 10.93 0.83
N ALA A 228 14.34 12.21 0.56
CA ALA A 228 13.70 13.31 1.29
C ALA A 228 12.17 13.26 1.14
N THR A 229 11.69 13.08 -0.08
CA THR A 229 10.26 12.94 -0.40
C THR A 229 9.65 11.72 0.28
N ALA A 230 10.31 10.56 0.21
CA ALA A 230 9.85 9.34 0.84
C ALA A 230 9.77 9.46 2.37
N ARG A 231 10.66 10.23 3.00
CA ARG A 231 10.60 10.51 4.44
C ARG A 231 9.42 11.41 4.83
N GLU A 232 9.05 12.38 3.99
CA GLU A 232 7.83 13.18 4.21
C GLU A 232 6.57 12.33 4.05
N GLN A 233 6.54 11.47 3.05
CA GLN A 233 5.45 10.50 2.86
C GLN A 233 5.34 9.55 4.06
N LEU A 234 6.46 9.05 4.59
CA LEU A 234 6.49 8.22 5.80
C LEU A 234 5.93 8.98 7.01
N ARG A 235 6.30 10.25 7.19
CA ARG A 235 5.76 11.11 8.25
C ARG A 235 4.23 11.23 8.12
N MET A 236 3.72 11.46 6.92
CA MET A 236 2.28 11.53 6.65
C MET A 236 1.58 10.20 6.97
N LYS A 237 2.09 9.06 6.47
CA LYS A 237 1.48 7.74 6.74
C LYS A 237 1.42 7.43 8.25
N ILE A 238 2.49 7.74 9.00
CA ILE A 238 2.49 7.59 10.46
C ILE A 238 1.47 8.54 11.11
N GLY A 239 1.33 9.77 10.61
CA GLY A 239 0.31 10.72 11.05
C GLY A 239 -1.12 10.19 10.88
N CYS A 240 -1.44 9.64 9.71
CA CYS A 240 -2.71 8.98 9.42
C CYS A 240 -2.98 7.81 10.39
N LEU A 241 -1.99 6.95 10.62
CA LEU A 241 -2.12 5.83 11.56
C LEU A 241 -2.31 6.30 13.01
N LYS A 242 -1.69 7.42 13.40
CA LYS A 242 -1.92 8.05 14.71
C LYS A 242 -3.35 8.53 14.87
N ALA A 243 -3.89 9.21 13.86
CA ALA A 243 -5.29 9.66 13.88
C ALA A 243 -6.27 8.46 14.01
N LEU A 244 -6.00 7.34 13.32
CA LEU A 244 -6.75 6.10 13.54
C LEU A 244 -6.56 5.53 14.95
N GLY A 245 -5.38 5.70 15.53
CA GLY A 245 -5.03 5.27 16.89
C GLY A 245 -5.83 5.96 17.99
N ASP A 246 -6.37 7.15 17.73
CA ASP A 246 -7.23 7.86 18.68
C ASP A 246 -8.58 7.17 18.88
N ILE A 247 -9.03 6.41 17.87
CA ILE A 247 -10.30 5.66 17.88
C ILE A 247 -10.05 4.16 18.13
N TRP A 248 -9.02 3.61 17.51
CA TRP A 248 -8.75 2.17 17.46
C TRP A 248 -7.50 1.79 18.25
N PRO A 249 -7.60 1.13 19.42
CA PRO A 249 -6.44 0.76 20.24
C PRO A 249 -5.41 -0.12 19.51
N ARG A 250 -5.85 -0.94 18.56
CA ARG A 250 -4.96 -1.75 17.71
C ARG A 250 -4.12 -0.89 16.77
N ALA A 251 -4.67 0.19 16.23
CA ALA A 251 -3.93 1.15 15.42
C ALA A 251 -2.89 1.89 16.26
N ALA A 252 -3.23 2.31 17.49
CA ALA A 252 -2.27 2.92 18.41
C ALA A 252 -1.09 1.99 18.75
N ARG A 253 -1.34 0.67 18.90
CA ARG A 253 -0.27 -0.32 19.04
C ARG A 253 0.59 -0.40 17.78
N ASN A 254 -0.04 -0.51 16.60
CA ASN A 254 0.67 -0.62 15.33
C ASN A 254 1.56 0.60 15.04
N VAL A 255 1.12 1.81 15.40
CA VAL A 255 1.96 3.02 15.32
C VAL A 255 3.27 2.83 16.08
N ARG A 256 3.23 2.29 17.31
CA ARG A 256 4.42 2.06 18.12
C ARG A 256 5.35 1.03 17.46
N GLU A 257 4.79 -0.06 16.95
CA GLU A 257 5.52 -1.09 16.20
C GLU A 257 6.27 -0.48 15.00
N ILE A 258 5.56 0.28 14.15
CA ILE A 258 6.15 0.95 12.98
C ILE A 258 7.21 1.97 13.39
N GLN A 259 7.00 2.72 14.46
CA GLN A 259 7.99 3.70 14.93
C GLN A 259 9.29 3.03 15.39
N ILE A 260 9.21 1.90 16.09
CA ILE A 260 10.38 1.11 16.51
C ILE A 260 11.13 0.59 15.28
N ILE A 261 10.40 0.01 14.32
CA ILE A 261 10.96 -0.49 13.05
C ILE A 261 11.65 0.65 12.29
N ALA A 262 10.97 1.79 12.13
CA ALA A 262 11.50 2.94 11.42
C ALA A 262 12.77 3.49 12.07
N GLN A 263 12.82 3.57 13.41
CA GLN A 263 14.02 3.99 14.14
C GLN A 263 15.20 3.07 13.86
N HIS A 264 14.96 1.75 13.87
CA HIS A 264 16.00 0.76 13.61
C HIS A 264 16.49 0.78 12.15
N VAL A 265 15.56 0.70 11.19
CA VAL A 265 15.87 0.66 9.75
C VAL A 265 16.61 1.92 9.30
N LEU A 266 16.16 3.10 9.75
CA LEU A 266 16.76 4.38 9.39
C LEU A 266 17.96 4.76 10.27
N GLY A 267 18.34 3.95 11.26
CA GLY A 267 19.48 4.23 12.15
C GLY A 267 19.28 5.45 13.05
N ILE A 268 18.04 5.81 13.36
CA ILE A 268 17.71 6.94 14.24
C ILE A 268 17.91 6.50 15.68
N GLN A 269 19.12 6.67 16.22
CA GLN A 269 19.36 6.44 17.64
C GLN A 269 18.63 7.51 18.47
N SER A 270 17.89 7.07 19.49
CA SER A 270 17.43 7.98 20.54
C SER A 270 18.65 8.47 21.31
N SER A 271 19.03 9.73 21.12
CA SER A 271 20.13 10.40 21.84
C SER A 271 19.85 10.55 23.37
N ALA A 272 18.79 9.93 23.90
CA ALA A 272 18.43 10.00 25.31
C ALA A 272 19.19 9.01 26.22
N ALA A 273 19.94 8.04 25.68
CA ALA A 273 20.60 6.99 26.49
C ALA A 273 22.13 7.15 26.64
N SER A 274 22.76 8.16 26.03
CA SER A 274 24.22 8.38 26.07
C SER A 274 24.64 9.62 26.89
N LYS A 275 23.85 9.97 27.92
CA LYS A 275 24.27 10.89 28.99
C LYS A 275 24.19 10.21 30.37
N SER A 276 24.99 9.16 30.55
CA SER A 276 25.48 8.76 31.88
C SER A 276 26.98 8.48 31.81
N SER A 277 27.74 9.54 31.53
CA SER A 277 29.17 9.55 31.81
C SER A 277 29.38 9.65 33.32
N THR A 278 29.86 8.57 33.94
CA THR A 278 30.65 8.67 35.17
C THR A 278 31.98 7.95 34.93
N PRO A 279 33.12 8.65 34.96
CA PRO A 279 34.42 8.03 34.86
C PRO A 279 34.85 7.53 36.25
N SER A 280 35.21 6.26 36.37
CA SER A 280 36.04 5.79 37.49
C SER A 280 37.21 4.97 36.94
N SER A 281 38.38 5.59 37.04
CA SER A 281 39.71 5.04 36.84
C SER A 281 40.08 4.04 37.94
N ASN A 282 41.05 3.18 37.60
CA ASN A 282 41.99 2.36 38.41
C ASN A 282 41.81 0.84 38.17
N ALA A 283 42.81 0.01 37.86
CA ALA A 283 44.21 0.18 37.48
C ALA A 283 44.80 -1.20 37.05
N VAL A 284 45.59 -1.22 35.95
CA VAL A 284 46.78 -2.05 35.59
C VAL A 284 46.72 -3.62 35.44
N PRO A 285 47.69 -4.27 34.72
CA PRO A 285 47.39 -5.19 33.61
C PRO A 285 48.03 -6.59 33.77
N LEU A 286 47.62 -7.56 32.94
CA LEU A 286 48.36 -8.81 32.78
C LEU A 286 48.81 -8.99 31.33
N LEU A 287 50.14 -8.96 31.18
CA LEU A 287 50.90 -9.31 30.00
C LEU A 287 50.74 -10.81 29.71
N TYR A 288 50.40 -11.16 28.47
CA TYR A 288 50.91 -12.39 27.87
C TYR A 288 51.40 -12.12 26.45
N ARG A 289 52.68 -12.44 26.27
CA ARG A 289 53.48 -12.38 25.05
C ARG A 289 53.38 -13.73 24.35
N GLY A 290 53.18 -13.73 23.03
CA GLY A 290 53.37 -14.90 22.17
C GLY A 290 53.31 -14.53 20.69
N GLN A 291 54.43 -14.74 19.98
CA GLN A 291 54.67 -14.59 18.53
C GLN A 291 53.53 -15.22 17.68
N GLY A 292 53.17 -14.78 16.48
CA GLY A 292 53.92 -14.10 15.43
C GLY A 292 53.97 -15.02 14.20
N GLN A 293 53.23 -14.71 13.13
CA GLN A 293 53.55 -15.14 11.77
C GLN A 293 52.81 -14.32 10.71
N ARG A 294 53.57 -13.90 9.70
CA ARG A 294 53.16 -13.15 8.49
C ARG A 294 52.42 -14.06 7.52
N SER A 295 51.45 -13.49 6.79
CA SER A 295 51.16 -13.89 5.40
C SER A 295 50.63 -12.72 4.58
N HIS A 296 51.02 -12.74 3.31
CA HIS A 296 50.84 -11.75 2.25
C HIS A 296 49.39 -11.54 1.78
N GLY A 297 49.07 -10.28 1.43
CA GLY A 297 48.65 -9.82 0.10
C GLY A 297 47.26 -10.21 -0.44
N SER A 298 46.40 -9.21 -0.64
CA SER A 298 46.10 -8.65 -1.98
C SER A 298 44.95 -7.65 -1.85
N ASP A 299 45.21 -6.40 -2.17
CA ASP A 299 44.18 -5.41 -2.49
C ASP A 299 43.42 -5.85 -3.74
N GLY A 300 42.12 -5.61 -3.73
CA GLY A 300 41.21 -5.87 -4.84
C GLY A 300 40.07 -4.87 -4.79
N ASP A 301 40.34 -3.67 -5.34
CA ASP A 301 39.33 -2.68 -5.65
C ASP A 301 38.32 -3.28 -6.64
N ILE A 302 37.06 -3.41 -6.21
CA ILE A 302 35.94 -3.68 -7.11
C ILE A 302 35.14 -2.37 -7.25
N SER A 303 35.41 -1.71 -8.37
CA SER A 303 34.62 -0.63 -8.94
C SER A 303 33.16 -1.08 -9.08
N CYS A 304 32.24 -0.41 -8.37
CA CYS A 304 30.80 -0.57 -8.59
C CYS A 304 30.40 0.37 -9.73
N ASN A 305 29.97 -0.21 -10.85
CA ASN A 305 29.48 0.56 -11.99
C ASN A 305 28.16 1.25 -11.63
N ASP A 306 28.14 2.58 -11.81
CA ASP A 306 26.96 3.42 -11.88
C ASP A 306 26.04 2.94 -13.01
N THR A 307 24.92 2.33 -12.63
CA THR A 307 23.74 2.28 -13.49
C THR A 307 22.71 3.24 -12.91
N GLY A 308 22.75 4.48 -13.40
CA GLY A 308 21.75 5.49 -13.08
C GLY A 308 20.37 4.99 -13.45
N ILE A 309 19.46 5.01 -12.46
CA ILE A 309 18.03 4.82 -12.70
C ILE A 309 17.54 6.06 -13.48
N PRO A 310 16.85 5.89 -14.62
CA PRO A 310 16.39 7.05 -15.38
C PRO A 310 15.31 7.80 -14.61
N SER A 311 15.47 9.11 -14.57
CA SER A 311 14.66 10.14 -13.91
C SER A 311 13.25 10.32 -14.52
N SER A 312 12.66 9.26 -15.10
CA SER A 312 11.46 9.34 -15.94
C SER A 312 10.22 8.71 -15.31
N LEU A 313 10.01 8.88 -14.01
CA LEU A 313 8.75 8.51 -13.34
C LEU A 313 7.60 9.51 -13.55
N HIS A 314 7.80 10.57 -14.36
CA HIS A 314 6.82 11.64 -14.52
C HIS A 314 5.83 11.45 -15.68
N SER A 315 5.91 10.38 -16.46
CA SER A 315 5.05 10.23 -17.65
C SER A 315 4.73 8.78 -18.00
N THR A 316 3.90 8.14 -17.19
CA THR A 316 2.94 7.14 -17.68
C THR A 316 1.62 7.42 -16.99
N GLU A 317 0.57 7.58 -17.78
CA GLU A 317 -0.74 8.11 -17.43
C GLU A 317 -1.33 7.61 -16.11
N ASP A 318 -2.06 8.53 -15.48
CA ASP A 318 -2.64 8.44 -14.15
C ASP A 318 -3.71 7.35 -14.05
N LEU A 319 -3.26 6.11 -13.84
CA LEU A 319 -4.08 4.94 -13.51
C LEU A 319 -4.84 5.06 -12.18
N CYS A 320 -4.78 6.20 -11.48
CA CYS A 320 -5.58 6.46 -10.29
C CYS A 320 -6.46 7.70 -10.38
N GLY A 321 -6.76 8.20 -11.59
CA GLY A 321 -7.83 9.16 -11.81
C GLY A 321 -7.75 10.40 -10.91
N TRP A 322 -6.78 11.28 -11.12
CA TRP A 322 -6.87 12.63 -10.59
C TRP A 322 -7.16 13.57 -11.74
N TYR A 323 -8.06 14.53 -11.50
CA TYR A 323 -8.11 15.71 -12.36
C TYR A 323 -6.73 16.38 -12.33
N ASN A 324 -6.22 16.74 -13.50
CA ASN A 324 -5.14 17.72 -13.51
C ASN A 324 -5.69 18.98 -12.86
N LEU A 325 -4.92 19.61 -11.96
CA LEU A 325 -5.33 20.85 -11.29
C LEU A 325 -5.67 21.99 -12.29
N ARG A 326 -5.26 21.84 -13.56
CA ARG A 326 -5.66 22.68 -14.70
C ARG A 326 -7.16 22.62 -15.01
N ASP A 327 -7.80 21.46 -14.90
CA ASP A 327 -9.19 21.26 -15.32
C ASP A 327 -10.18 21.93 -14.36
N LEU A 328 -9.76 22.15 -13.10
CA LEU A 328 -10.51 22.94 -12.12
C LEU A 328 -10.38 24.46 -12.33
N ALA A 329 -9.33 24.92 -13.02
CA ALA A 329 -9.13 26.33 -13.31
C ALA A 329 -9.95 26.80 -14.53
N GLU A 330 -10.28 25.91 -15.46
CA GLU A 330 -11.10 26.23 -16.64
C GLU A 330 -12.60 26.40 -16.31
N LEU A 331 -13.05 25.93 -15.14
CA LEU A 331 -14.42 26.12 -14.64
C LEU A 331 -14.61 27.41 -13.81
N GLY A 332 -13.56 28.23 -13.68
CA GLY A 332 -13.54 29.48 -12.93
C GLY A 332 -13.58 30.76 -13.77
N SER A 333 -13.89 30.70 -15.07
CA SER A 333 -14.08 31.91 -15.89
C SER A 333 -15.50 32.46 -15.69
N LEU A 334 -15.64 33.34 -14.71
CA LEU A 334 -16.84 34.13 -14.47
C LEU A 334 -16.91 35.28 -15.48
N ASP A 335 -17.17 34.95 -16.75
CA ASP A 335 -17.41 35.92 -17.84
C ASP A 335 -18.50 35.38 -18.78
N ASP A 336 -19.74 35.34 -18.28
CA ASP A 336 -20.93 35.34 -19.13
C ASP A 336 -22.12 35.94 -18.36
N LEU A 337 -22.01 37.25 -18.08
CA LEU A 337 -23.17 38.08 -17.75
C LEU A 337 -23.61 38.81 -19.03
N PRO A 338 -24.85 38.63 -19.51
CA PRO A 338 -25.32 39.39 -20.65
C PRO A 338 -25.50 40.86 -20.24
N ARG A 339 -24.63 41.74 -20.78
CA ARG A 339 -24.85 43.20 -20.77
C ARG A 339 -26.17 43.51 -21.48
N GLY A 340 -26.99 44.30 -20.80
CA GLY A 340 -28.38 44.57 -21.16
C GLY A 340 -28.59 45.24 -22.52
N ARG A 341 -29.82 45.10 -23.00
CA ARG A 341 -30.38 45.92 -24.07
C ARG A 341 -31.44 46.83 -23.45
N ILE A 342 -31.08 48.10 -23.29
CA ILE A 342 -32.02 49.21 -23.05
C ILE A 342 -32.54 49.62 -24.43
N SER A 343 -33.85 49.68 -24.61
CA SER A 343 -34.49 50.51 -25.63
C SER A 343 -35.89 50.90 -25.13
N ASP A 344 -36.22 52.15 -25.36
CA ASP A 344 -37.37 52.93 -24.88
C ASP A 344 -38.76 52.34 -25.16
#